data_AF-N1QZQ9-F1
#
_entry.id   AF-N1QZQ9-F1
#
_cell.length_a   1.000
_cell.length_b   1.000
_cell.length_c   1.000
_cell.angle_alpha   90.00
_cell.angle_beta   90.00
_cell.angle_gamma   90.00
#
_symmetry.space_group_name_H-M   'P 1'
#
loop_
_entity.id
_entity.type
_entity.pdbx_description
1 polymer ?
#
loop_
_entity_poly.entity_id
_entity_poly.type
_entity_poly.pdbx_seq_one_letter_code
_entity_poly.pdbx_strand_id
1 'polypeptide(L)'
;MPPLPTMTHSSSFLLPSSSPPAPPTGADAENAVSYAVVVLNQRLPRFAPLLWTRARLRVCADGGANRVFDGMPDLLPGEDPDEVRVRYKPDAIEGDMDSVRPEVKEYYSSLGTQIIDDSPDQDTTDLNKCISFITRNPPGPDNSNLFILVLGALGGRFDHEMGNINVLHRFSNTRIILLSDDSSIFLLPKTHSHEIHIERSVEGPHCGLIPMGAPSSSSTTTGLRWNLVGKEVNGVEDSVIFRSLQALAVPLIGNACHVFMHGLNSVQIYGAEKLQQALQERPKDKPLLTVSNHVAAMDDPFVIASLLPPSVMMEAQELRWTLCATDRCFTNPVLSTFFRSVKVLPVNRGEGIYQKGMDMALSKLNNGGWVHIFPEGSRSKDGGKTIAPAKRGVGRLVMDADSLPVVVPFVHTGMQDIMPVGKRIPRTGKRVIVVVGDPINFDDLMAENSNDSQHISRGDLYDKVTERIGQRLQQLKVEVDRLAAEQKAELQNRHTADTVNDGYKVWQQVDWESFGIGNMLSAAAEHSSAQEPPKQIQHEVLLAEQSVSPAKQAEPEPRLEEEQSVFSPISRVPHWFSRHTDASELMGFAARGLVRNGRSMQEGYRQFQEPSAFNAWWEAQTSSAMMPRWSTA
;
A
#
# COMPACT_ATOMS: atom_id res chain seq x y z
N MET A 1 7.48 33.30 -9.04
CA MET A 1 6.23 33.50 -9.81
C MET A 1 5.40 34.55 -9.08
N PRO A 2 4.44 35.25 -9.73
CA PRO A 2 3.38 35.92 -8.99
C PRO A 2 2.61 34.91 -8.12
N PRO A 3 1.94 35.33 -7.03
CA PRO A 3 1.05 34.47 -6.26
C PRO A 3 -0.12 34.00 -7.15
N LEU A 4 -0.58 32.77 -6.96
CA LEU A 4 -1.78 32.27 -7.62
C LEU A 4 -3.03 32.93 -7.01
N PRO A 5 -4.07 33.22 -7.80
CA PRO A 5 -5.37 33.68 -7.27
C PRO A 5 -5.94 32.68 -6.26
N THR A 6 -6.57 33.19 -5.20
CA THR A 6 -7.20 32.34 -4.17
C THR A 6 -8.63 31.96 -4.56
N MET A 7 -8.99 30.70 -4.35
CA MET A 7 -10.32 30.14 -4.56
C MET A 7 -10.83 29.53 -3.26
N THR A 8 -11.93 30.09 -2.73
CA THR A 8 -12.51 29.72 -1.43
C THR A 8 -13.67 28.73 -1.59
N HIS A 9 -13.68 27.68 -0.76
CA HIS A 9 -14.71 26.64 -0.72
C HIS A 9 -15.32 26.55 0.70
N SER A 10 -16.63 26.26 0.80
CA SER A 10 -17.37 26.13 2.06
C SER A 10 -18.64 25.29 1.80
N SER A 11 -19.03 24.45 2.76
CA SER A 11 -20.28 23.68 2.70
C SER A 11 -21.50 24.42 3.26
N SER A 12 -21.40 25.74 3.50
CA SER A 12 -22.43 26.57 4.12
C SER A 12 -23.79 26.56 3.40
N PHE A 13 -23.83 26.18 2.12
CA PHE A 13 -25.07 25.96 1.36
C PHE A 13 -25.97 24.83 1.92
N LEU A 14 -25.42 23.91 2.72
CA LEU A 14 -26.14 22.86 3.46
C LEU A 14 -26.73 23.33 4.79
N LEU A 15 -26.37 24.51 5.30
CA LEU A 15 -26.87 25.01 6.58
C LEU A 15 -28.36 25.40 6.50
N PRO A 16 -29.15 25.17 7.56
CA PRO A 16 -30.50 25.74 7.67
C PRO A 16 -30.39 27.27 7.71
N SER A 17 -31.21 27.95 6.89
CA SER A 17 -31.26 29.41 6.86
C SER A 17 -32.04 29.93 8.08
N SER A 18 -31.55 31.00 8.70
CA SER A 18 -32.10 31.57 9.94
C SER A 18 -33.48 32.23 9.79
N SER A 19 -34.06 32.21 8.59
CA SER A 19 -35.42 32.64 8.28
C SER A 19 -35.96 31.90 7.04
N PRO A 20 -37.30 31.80 6.88
CA PRO A 20 -37.91 31.49 5.59
C PRO A 20 -37.74 32.68 4.63
N PRO A 21 -37.62 32.46 3.31
CA PRO A 21 -37.36 33.53 2.35
C PRO A 21 -38.59 34.43 2.17
N ALA A 22 -38.47 35.68 2.63
CA ALA A 22 -39.24 36.77 2.03
C ALA A 22 -38.76 36.99 0.58
N PRO A 23 -39.61 37.48 -0.35
CA PRO A 23 -39.17 37.83 -1.70
C PRO A 23 -38.05 38.89 -1.62
N PRO A 24 -36.91 38.70 -2.30
CA PRO A 24 -35.72 39.51 -2.06
C PRO A 24 -35.88 40.95 -2.57
N THR A 25 -35.75 41.92 -1.66
CA THR A 25 -35.87 43.35 -1.96
C THR A 25 -34.51 44.03 -2.02
N GLY A 26 -34.05 44.38 -3.22
CA GLY A 26 -32.83 45.19 -3.39
C GLY A 26 -31.52 44.41 -3.14
N ALA A 27 -30.51 45.09 -2.60
CA ALA A 27 -29.11 44.68 -2.61
C ALA A 27 -28.80 43.32 -1.94
N ASP A 28 -29.65 42.85 -1.02
CA ASP A 28 -29.49 41.53 -0.40
C ASP A 28 -29.65 40.38 -1.42
N ALA A 29 -30.28 40.63 -2.58
CA ALA A 29 -30.40 39.69 -3.68
C ALA A 29 -29.05 39.37 -4.38
N GLU A 30 -28.09 40.30 -4.34
CA GLU A 30 -26.82 40.19 -5.07
C GLU A 30 -25.81 39.29 -4.35
N ASN A 31 -25.93 39.13 -3.03
CA ASN A 31 -25.07 38.28 -2.20
C ASN A 31 -25.65 36.86 -1.96
N ALA A 32 -26.83 36.55 -2.50
CA ALA A 32 -27.46 35.24 -2.33
C ALA A 32 -26.76 34.17 -3.18
N VAL A 33 -26.17 33.16 -2.51
CA VAL A 33 -25.36 32.10 -3.13
C VAL A 33 -26.14 31.35 -4.21
N SER A 34 -25.73 31.52 -5.47
CA SER A 34 -26.45 31.06 -6.65
C SER A 34 -25.86 29.76 -7.21
N TYR A 35 -26.60 28.66 -7.13
CA TYR A 35 -26.20 27.37 -7.71
C TYR A 35 -27.31 26.69 -8.51
N ALA A 36 -26.89 25.76 -9.38
CA ALA A 36 -27.74 24.78 -10.04
C ALA A 36 -27.60 23.40 -9.36
N VAL A 37 -28.64 22.57 -9.45
CA VAL A 37 -28.63 21.18 -8.97
C VAL A 37 -28.77 20.22 -10.15
N VAL A 38 -27.94 19.17 -10.17
CA VAL A 38 -28.09 18.01 -11.05
C VAL A 38 -28.40 16.79 -10.19
N VAL A 39 -29.43 16.01 -10.54
CA VAL A 39 -29.70 14.70 -9.93
C VAL A 39 -29.37 13.59 -10.92
N LEU A 40 -28.54 12.63 -10.49
CA LEU A 40 -28.22 11.43 -11.25
C LEU A 40 -29.10 10.24 -10.85
N ASN A 41 -29.03 9.14 -11.63
CA ASN A 41 -29.80 7.91 -11.41
C ASN A 41 -29.33 7.06 -10.20
N GLN A 42 -29.22 7.66 -9.02
CA GLN A 42 -28.93 6.97 -7.76
C GLN A 42 -29.73 7.57 -6.58
N ARG A 43 -29.66 6.95 -5.39
CA ARG A 43 -30.38 7.42 -4.20
C ARG A 43 -30.10 8.90 -3.90
N LEU A 44 -31.16 9.67 -3.65
CA LEU A 44 -31.05 11.05 -3.19
C LEU A 44 -30.47 11.11 -1.76
N PRO A 45 -29.52 12.02 -1.48
CA PRO A 45 -29.09 12.29 -0.11
C PRO A 45 -30.20 12.99 0.69
N ARG A 46 -30.19 12.84 2.01
CA ARG A 46 -31.24 13.33 2.94
C ARG A 46 -31.48 14.84 2.88
N PHE A 47 -30.48 15.61 2.44
CA PHE A 47 -30.56 17.06 2.29
C PHE A 47 -31.03 17.53 0.89
N ALA A 48 -31.37 16.61 -0.04
CA ALA A 48 -31.81 16.97 -1.39
C ALA A 48 -33.00 17.96 -1.44
N PRO A 49 -34.05 17.86 -0.60
CA PRO A 49 -35.16 18.82 -0.60
C PRO A 49 -34.73 20.27 -0.26
N LEU A 50 -33.73 20.43 0.62
CA LEU A 50 -33.19 21.73 1.01
C LEU A 50 -32.45 22.39 -0.16
N LEU A 51 -31.63 21.62 -0.87
CA LEU A 51 -30.85 22.13 -2.02
C LEU A 51 -31.76 22.43 -3.22
N TRP A 52 -32.74 21.57 -3.49
CA TRP A 52 -33.68 21.73 -4.61
C TRP A 52 -34.53 23.01 -4.51
N THR A 53 -34.97 23.33 -3.29
CA THR A 53 -35.77 24.53 -2.98
C THR A 53 -34.97 25.83 -3.16
N ARG A 54 -33.64 25.78 -3.03
CA ARG A 54 -32.73 26.93 -3.11
C ARG A 54 -32.05 27.10 -4.48
N ALA A 55 -31.98 26.04 -5.29
CA ALA A 55 -31.35 26.05 -6.60
C ALA A 55 -32.10 26.96 -7.59
N ARG A 56 -31.35 27.71 -8.42
CA ARG A 56 -31.93 28.52 -9.51
C ARG A 56 -32.31 27.71 -10.76
N LEU A 57 -31.79 26.49 -10.86
CA LEU A 57 -32.02 25.56 -11.97
C LEU A 57 -31.82 24.13 -11.46
N ARG A 58 -32.75 23.23 -11.78
CA ARG A 58 -32.70 21.81 -11.40
C ARG A 58 -32.84 20.93 -12.64
N VAL A 59 -31.82 20.12 -12.88
CA VAL A 59 -31.72 19.23 -14.04
C VAL A 59 -31.64 17.78 -13.55
N CYS A 60 -32.41 16.90 -14.17
CA CYS A 60 -32.27 15.46 -13.96
C CYS A 60 -31.48 14.85 -15.11
N ALA A 61 -30.42 14.12 -14.80
CA ALA A 61 -29.68 13.30 -15.75
C ALA A 61 -30.46 12.00 -15.98
N ASP A 62 -31.25 11.97 -17.05
CA ASP A 62 -32.14 10.88 -17.46
C ASP A 62 -32.85 10.18 -16.28
N GLY A 63 -32.48 8.94 -15.94
CA GLY A 63 -33.08 8.16 -14.85
C GLY A 63 -32.99 8.80 -13.45
N GLY A 64 -32.24 9.89 -13.28
CA GLY A 64 -32.33 10.80 -12.13
C GLY A 64 -33.73 11.38 -11.94
N ALA A 65 -34.53 11.53 -13.01
CA ALA A 65 -35.93 11.95 -12.91
C ALA A 65 -36.78 10.96 -12.11
N ASN A 66 -36.54 9.65 -12.26
CA ASN A 66 -37.17 8.61 -11.43
C ASN A 66 -36.83 8.84 -9.95
N ARG A 67 -35.56 9.19 -9.65
CA ARG A 67 -35.07 9.39 -8.27
C ARG A 67 -35.73 10.59 -7.59
N VAL A 68 -36.10 11.62 -8.35
CA VAL A 68 -36.92 12.73 -7.85
C VAL A 68 -38.39 12.30 -7.67
N PHE A 69 -38.96 11.59 -8.64
CA PHE A 69 -40.38 11.16 -8.63
C PHE A 69 -40.71 10.14 -7.52
N ASP A 70 -39.82 9.20 -7.27
CA ASP A 70 -39.96 8.17 -6.23
C ASP A 70 -39.39 8.69 -4.89
N GLY A 71 -38.19 9.28 -4.92
CA GLY A 71 -37.38 9.52 -3.73
C GLY A 71 -37.59 10.85 -2.99
N MET A 72 -38.21 11.87 -3.60
CA MET A 72 -38.61 13.07 -2.83
C MET A 72 -39.75 12.77 -1.85
N PRO A 73 -40.82 12.02 -2.22
CA PRO A 73 -41.80 11.51 -1.26
C PRO A 73 -41.20 10.66 -0.13
N ASP A 74 -40.27 9.75 -0.43
CA ASP A 74 -39.59 8.92 0.59
C ASP A 74 -38.82 9.75 1.64
N LEU A 75 -38.35 10.95 1.27
CA LEU A 75 -37.68 11.89 2.18
C LEU A 75 -38.66 12.78 2.97
N LEU A 76 -39.94 12.81 2.60
CA LEU A 76 -40.99 13.65 3.19
C LEU A 76 -42.26 12.82 3.54
N PRO A 77 -42.14 11.74 4.35
CA PRO A 77 -43.23 10.76 4.57
C PRO A 77 -44.43 11.28 5.39
N GLY A 78 -44.46 12.56 5.74
CA GLY A 78 -45.61 13.24 6.37
C GLY A 78 -46.37 14.18 5.42
N GLU A 79 -45.99 14.23 4.14
CA GLU A 79 -46.62 15.05 3.10
C GLU A 79 -47.25 14.18 2.01
N ASP A 80 -48.20 14.73 1.23
CA ASP A 80 -48.81 13.99 0.13
C ASP A 80 -47.80 13.74 -1.02
N PRO A 81 -47.63 12.50 -1.51
CA PRO A 81 -46.64 12.18 -2.55
C PRO A 81 -46.83 12.94 -3.87
N ASP A 82 -48.06 13.26 -4.27
CA ASP A 82 -48.33 13.96 -5.52
C ASP A 82 -48.16 15.48 -5.38
N GLU A 83 -48.52 16.06 -4.23
CA GLU A 83 -48.11 17.44 -3.90
C GLU A 83 -46.58 17.59 -3.87
N VAL A 84 -45.87 16.60 -3.30
CA VAL A 84 -44.39 16.57 -3.29
C VAL A 84 -43.83 16.47 -4.71
N ARG A 85 -44.35 15.59 -5.56
CA ARG A 85 -43.91 15.47 -6.98
C ARG A 85 -44.12 16.75 -7.78
N VAL A 86 -45.23 17.46 -7.56
CA VAL A 86 -45.47 18.78 -8.18
C VAL A 86 -44.51 19.84 -7.63
N ARG A 87 -44.26 19.85 -6.32
CA ARG A 87 -43.37 20.83 -5.66
C ARG A 87 -41.90 20.67 -6.08
N TYR A 88 -41.43 19.43 -6.21
CA TYR A 88 -40.05 19.10 -6.58
C TYR A 88 -39.89 18.79 -8.08
N LYS A 89 -40.73 19.39 -8.94
CA LYS A 89 -40.62 19.28 -10.40
C LYS A 89 -39.26 19.78 -10.92
N PRO A 90 -38.56 19.04 -11.81
CA PRO A 90 -37.37 19.54 -12.50
C PRO A 90 -37.70 20.63 -13.52
N ASP A 91 -36.71 21.46 -13.83
CA ASP A 91 -36.81 22.44 -14.92
C ASP A 91 -36.50 21.75 -16.26
N ALA A 92 -35.50 20.85 -16.27
CA ALA A 92 -35.14 20.01 -17.42
C ALA A 92 -34.81 18.55 -17.04
N ILE A 93 -35.02 17.63 -17.98
CA ILE A 93 -34.53 16.24 -17.98
C ILE A 93 -33.67 16.07 -19.24
N GLU A 94 -32.43 15.62 -19.07
CA GLU A 94 -31.36 15.67 -20.07
C GLU A 94 -30.62 14.32 -20.09
N GLY A 95 -30.37 13.75 -21.28
CA GLY A 95 -29.70 12.46 -21.45
C GLY A 95 -30.16 11.68 -22.68
N ASP A 96 -29.76 10.41 -22.81
CA ASP A 96 -30.19 9.54 -23.92
C ASP A 96 -31.53 8.81 -23.72
N MET A 97 -32.16 9.01 -22.56
CA MET A 97 -33.52 8.55 -22.25
C MET A 97 -33.66 7.02 -22.13
N ASP A 98 -32.57 6.30 -21.84
CA ASP A 98 -32.55 4.84 -21.65
C ASP A 98 -33.08 4.37 -20.29
N SER A 99 -32.94 5.20 -19.23
CA SER A 99 -33.24 4.84 -17.86
C SER A 99 -34.43 5.61 -17.25
N VAL A 100 -34.87 6.76 -17.78
CA VAL A 100 -36.13 7.38 -17.32
C VAL A 100 -37.33 6.52 -17.68
N ARG A 101 -38.22 6.27 -16.72
CA ARG A 101 -39.43 5.47 -16.99
C ARG A 101 -40.42 6.28 -17.84
N PRO A 102 -41.11 5.66 -18.83
CA PRO A 102 -41.99 6.40 -19.75
C PRO A 102 -43.05 7.25 -19.05
N GLU A 103 -43.67 6.72 -17.98
CA GLU A 103 -44.70 7.43 -17.21
C GLU A 103 -44.13 8.60 -16.39
N VAL A 104 -42.86 8.52 -15.96
CA VAL A 104 -42.16 9.62 -15.27
C VAL A 104 -41.77 10.72 -16.28
N LYS A 105 -41.30 10.34 -17.47
CA LYS A 105 -41.01 11.25 -18.60
C LYS A 105 -42.28 11.99 -19.03
N GLU A 106 -43.40 11.27 -19.19
CA GLU A 106 -44.70 11.85 -19.55
C GLU A 106 -45.27 12.75 -18.44
N TYR A 107 -45.23 12.31 -17.17
CA TYR A 107 -45.67 13.11 -16.03
C TYR A 107 -44.97 14.47 -15.96
N TYR A 108 -43.64 14.50 -15.95
CA TYR A 108 -42.91 15.77 -15.85
C TYR A 108 -43.02 16.62 -17.12
N SER A 109 -43.14 16.00 -18.30
CA SER A 109 -43.43 16.69 -19.56
C SER A 109 -44.80 17.40 -19.52
N SER A 110 -45.84 16.73 -18.99
CA SER A 110 -47.18 17.31 -18.82
C SER A 110 -47.20 18.53 -17.87
N LEU A 111 -46.27 18.57 -16.91
CA LEU A 111 -46.04 19.70 -16.01
C LEU A 111 -45.04 20.73 -16.57
N GLY A 112 -44.76 20.71 -17.88
CA GLY A 112 -43.92 21.69 -18.57
C GLY A 112 -42.44 21.62 -18.19
N THR A 113 -41.90 20.43 -17.96
CA THR A 113 -40.45 20.20 -17.84
C THR A 113 -39.84 20.07 -19.23
N GLN A 114 -38.69 20.71 -19.48
CA GLN A 114 -38.00 20.57 -20.75
C GLN A 114 -37.39 19.17 -20.87
N ILE A 115 -37.77 18.39 -21.87
CA ILE A 115 -37.16 17.11 -22.20
C ILE A 115 -36.11 17.34 -23.29
N ILE A 116 -34.87 16.93 -23.04
CA ILE A 116 -33.73 17.11 -23.95
C ILE A 116 -33.11 15.73 -24.22
N ASP A 117 -33.27 15.27 -25.46
CA ASP A 117 -32.99 13.89 -25.88
C ASP A 117 -31.67 13.88 -26.68
N ASP A 118 -30.54 13.81 -25.96
CA ASP A 118 -29.18 13.72 -26.51
C ASP A 118 -28.77 12.24 -26.72
N SER A 119 -29.72 11.41 -27.17
CA SER A 119 -29.49 9.99 -27.52
C SER A 119 -28.48 9.73 -28.64
N PRO A 120 -28.23 10.65 -29.61
CA PRO A 120 -27.16 10.48 -30.58
C PRO A 120 -25.73 10.58 -30.01
N ASP A 121 -25.53 11.18 -28.83
CA ASP A 121 -24.23 11.21 -28.16
C ASP A 121 -24.09 10.02 -27.20
N GLN A 122 -23.28 9.05 -27.62
CA GLN A 122 -22.88 7.88 -26.84
C GLN A 122 -21.40 7.93 -26.41
N ASP A 123 -20.69 9.03 -26.73
CA ASP A 123 -19.31 9.28 -26.30
C ASP A 123 -19.25 10.03 -24.95
N THR A 124 -20.39 10.55 -24.45
CA THR A 124 -20.45 11.26 -23.17
C THR A 124 -21.61 10.86 -22.26
N THR A 125 -21.37 10.91 -20.94
CA THR A 125 -22.35 10.54 -19.90
C THR A 125 -23.41 11.61 -19.67
N ASP A 126 -24.54 11.27 -19.07
CA ASP A 126 -25.65 12.22 -18.87
C ASP A 126 -25.29 13.34 -17.88
N LEU A 127 -24.37 13.11 -16.95
CA LEU A 127 -23.76 14.21 -16.19
C LEU A 127 -22.98 15.17 -17.11
N ASN A 128 -22.20 14.66 -18.06
CA ASN A 128 -21.50 15.51 -19.03
C ASN A 128 -22.49 16.32 -19.88
N LYS A 129 -23.60 15.71 -20.31
CA LYS A 129 -24.71 16.37 -21.03
C LYS A 129 -25.33 17.47 -20.16
N CYS A 130 -25.74 17.15 -18.93
CA CYS A 130 -26.28 18.12 -17.95
C CYS A 130 -25.35 19.31 -17.68
N ILE A 131 -24.06 19.07 -17.41
CA ILE A 131 -23.09 20.15 -17.19
C ILE A 131 -22.90 21.01 -18.45
N SER A 132 -22.92 20.39 -19.64
CA SER A 132 -22.88 21.10 -20.92
C SER A 132 -24.13 21.96 -21.13
N PHE A 133 -25.32 21.45 -20.82
CA PHE A 133 -26.58 22.19 -20.87
C PHE A 133 -26.58 23.41 -19.94
N ILE A 134 -26.21 23.24 -18.66
CA ILE A 134 -26.14 24.33 -17.68
C ILE A 134 -25.10 25.38 -18.08
N THR A 135 -23.95 24.95 -18.63
CA THR A 135 -22.89 25.87 -19.07
C THR A 135 -23.29 26.67 -20.33
N ARG A 136 -24.15 26.11 -21.19
CA ARG A 136 -24.74 26.79 -22.36
C ARG A 136 -25.91 27.70 -21.99
N ASN A 137 -26.72 27.30 -21.00
CA ASN A 137 -27.95 27.96 -20.58
C ASN A 137 -27.92 28.32 -19.07
N PRO A 138 -27.04 29.24 -18.64
CA PRO A 138 -26.85 29.52 -17.22
C PRO A 138 -28.03 30.32 -16.63
N PRO A 139 -28.41 30.10 -15.35
CA PRO A 139 -29.60 30.68 -14.73
C PRO A 139 -29.38 32.10 -14.17
N GLY A 140 -28.76 32.99 -14.95
CA GLY A 140 -28.55 34.39 -14.55
C GLY A 140 -27.73 35.22 -15.55
N PRO A 141 -27.68 36.55 -15.36
CA PRO A 141 -26.88 37.46 -16.18
C PRO A 141 -25.40 37.52 -15.77
N ASP A 142 -25.07 37.14 -14.52
CA ASP A 142 -23.69 36.99 -14.04
C ASP A 142 -23.41 35.51 -13.76
N ASN A 143 -22.45 34.96 -14.50
CA ASN A 143 -22.04 33.57 -14.44
C ASN A 143 -20.77 33.35 -13.61
N SER A 144 -20.11 34.43 -13.15
CA SER A 144 -18.79 34.37 -12.52
C SER A 144 -18.73 33.55 -11.23
N ASN A 145 -19.85 33.48 -10.51
CA ASN A 145 -19.97 32.79 -9.23
C ASN A 145 -20.85 31.52 -9.25
N LEU A 146 -21.32 31.09 -10.42
CA LEU A 146 -22.17 29.90 -10.53
C LEU A 146 -21.39 28.63 -10.16
N PHE A 147 -21.96 27.82 -9.27
CA PHE A 147 -21.52 26.44 -9.04
C PHE A 147 -22.67 25.44 -9.19
N ILE A 148 -22.30 24.17 -9.38
CA ILE A 148 -23.23 23.08 -9.66
C ILE A 148 -23.05 21.99 -8.60
N LEU A 149 -24.16 21.65 -7.94
CA LEU A 149 -24.23 20.57 -6.96
C LEU A 149 -24.81 19.32 -7.63
N VAL A 150 -24.09 18.19 -7.57
CA VAL A 150 -24.47 16.94 -8.21
C VAL A 150 -24.85 15.91 -7.16
N LEU A 151 -26.13 15.52 -7.12
CA LEU A 151 -26.69 14.58 -6.15
C LEU A 151 -26.79 13.18 -6.75
N GLY A 152 -26.58 12.15 -5.93
CA GLY A 152 -26.55 10.75 -6.40
C GLY A 152 -25.28 10.43 -7.21
N ALA A 153 -24.19 11.17 -6.99
CA ALA A 153 -22.95 11.04 -7.75
C ALA A 153 -22.06 9.84 -7.35
N LEU A 154 -22.35 9.22 -6.20
CA LEU A 154 -21.51 8.24 -5.50
C LEU A 154 -22.38 7.11 -4.91
N GLY A 155 -21.76 5.95 -4.62
CA GLY A 155 -22.38 4.80 -3.97
C GLY A 155 -23.09 3.85 -4.93
N GLY A 156 -22.57 3.64 -6.15
CA GLY A 156 -23.24 2.91 -7.23
C GLY A 156 -22.30 2.11 -8.14
N ARG A 157 -22.49 2.23 -9.46
CA ARG A 157 -21.60 1.63 -10.47
C ARG A 157 -20.26 2.36 -10.47
N PHE A 158 -19.18 1.66 -10.08
CA PHE A 158 -17.84 2.25 -9.97
C PHE A 158 -17.35 2.91 -11.28
N ASP A 159 -17.71 2.35 -12.43
CA ASP A 159 -17.43 2.94 -13.75
C ASP A 159 -18.18 4.26 -13.98
N HIS A 160 -19.42 4.39 -13.50
CA HIS A 160 -20.17 5.65 -13.51
C HIS A 160 -19.57 6.67 -12.52
N GLU A 161 -19.13 6.24 -11.34
CA GLU A 161 -18.45 7.11 -10.36
C GLU A 161 -17.15 7.69 -10.90
N MET A 162 -16.32 6.86 -11.57
CA MET A 162 -15.11 7.33 -12.24
C MET A 162 -15.45 8.25 -13.42
N GLY A 163 -16.56 8.01 -14.12
CA GLY A 163 -17.14 8.95 -15.09
C GLY A 163 -17.48 10.31 -14.46
N ASN A 164 -18.12 10.32 -13.29
CA ASN A 164 -18.48 11.54 -12.57
C ASN A 164 -17.24 12.32 -12.10
N ILE A 165 -16.20 11.64 -11.62
CA ILE A 165 -14.92 12.28 -11.29
C ILE A 165 -14.23 12.83 -12.55
N ASN A 166 -14.29 12.12 -13.68
CA ASN A 166 -13.73 12.59 -14.94
C ASN A 166 -14.40 13.87 -15.48
N VAL A 167 -15.71 14.05 -15.23
CA VAL A 167 -16.41 15.32 -15.53
C VAL A 167 -15.77 16.49 -14.80
N LEU A 168 -15.36 16.34 -13.53
CA LEU A 168 -14.67 17.40 -12.77
C LEU A 168 -13.37 17.86 -13.46
N HIS A 169 -12.62 16.93 -14.06
CA HIS A 169 -11.41 17.25 -14.82
C HIS A 169 -11.73 17.91 -16.18
N ARG A 170 -12.75 17.40 -16.90
CA ARG A 170 -13.16 17.93 -18.21
C ARG A 170 -13.70 19.36 -18.11
N PHE A 171 -14.43 19.68 -17.04
CA PHE A 171 -14.96 21.02 -16.74
C PHE A 171 -14.19 21.69 -15.60
N SER A 172 -12.85 21.59 -15.61
CA SER A 172 -11.98 22.07 -14.52
C SER A 172 -11.95 23.59 -14.28
N ASN A 173 -12.63 24.39 -15.11
CA ASN A 173 -12.90 25.82 -14.87
C ASN A 173 -14.28 26.07 -14.23
N THR A 174 -15.16 25.07 -14.19
CA THR A 174 -16.51 25.14 -13.60
C THR A 174 -16.46 24.63 -12.17
N ARG A 175 -17.12 25.32 -11.24
CA ARG A 175 -17.26 24.86 -9.86
C ARG A 175 -18.30 23.75 -9.78
N ILE A 176 -17.85 22.50 -9.68
CA ILE A 176 -18.73 21.31 -9.58
C ILE A 176 -18.40 20.57 -8.27
N ILE A 177 -19.44 20.25 -7.50
CA ILE A 177 -19.33 19.49 -6.24
C ILE A 177 -20.24 18.25 -6.34
N LEU A 178 -19.64 17.07 -6.25
CA LEU A 178 -20.34 15.79 -6.15
C LEU A 178 -20.72 15.55 -4.67
N LEU A 179 -21.97 15.17 -4.41
CA LEU A 179 -22.51 15.00 -3.06
C LEU A 179 -23.22 13.64 -2.87
N SER A 180 -22.99 13.05 -1.70
CA SER A 180 -23.78 11.97 -1.10
C SER A 180 -24.02 12.28 0.38
N ASP A 181 -24.71 11.40 1.12
CA ASP A 181 -24.93 11.59 2.57
C ASP A 181 -23.61 11.65 3.37
N ASP A 182 -22.60 10.88 2.97
CA ASP A 182 -21.35 10.68 3.72
C ASP A 182 -20.12 11.35 3.08
N SER A 183 -20.24 12.04 1.94
CA SER A 183 -19.09 12.58 1.20
C SER A 183 -19.40 13.74 0.26
N SER A 184 -18.46 14.68 0.20
CA SER A 184 -18.39 15.77 -0.79
C SER A 184 -17.07 15.69 -1.57
N ILE A 185 -17.12 15.74 -2.90
CA ILE A 185 -15.93 15.66 -3.77
C ILE A 185 -15.95 16.80 -4.79
N PHE A 186 -14.86 17.56 -4.86
CA PHE A 186 -14.66 18.65 -5.82
C PHE A 186 -13.20 18.72 -6.26
N LEU A 187 -12.93 19.28 -7.44
CA LEU A 187 -11.57 19.44 -7.95
C LEU A 187 -10.88 20.66 -7.33
N LEU A 188 -9.55 20.57 -7.17
CA LEU A 188 -8.67 21.70 -6.81
C LEU A 188 -7.76 22.06 -8.01
N PRO A 189 -8.15 22.98 -8.90
CA PRO A 189 -7.36 23.37 -10.06
C PRO A 189 -6.00 24.01 -9.68
N LYS A 190 -4.90 23.45 -10.19
CA LYS A 190 -3.51 23.94 -10.01
C LYS A 190 -3.24 25.39 -10.44
N THR A 191 -4.24 26.07 -11.01
CA THR A 191 -4.22 27.49 -11.38
C THR A 191 -4.47 28.43 -10.20
N HIS A 192 -4.92 27.89 -9.06
CA HIS A 192 -5.32 28.66 -7.88
C HIS A 192 -4.59 28.19 -6.61
N SER A 193 -4.52 29.08 -5.62
CA SER A 193 -4.38 28.71 -4.21
C SER A 193 -5.78 28.37 -3.67
N HIS A 194 -5.90 27.41 -2.75
CA HIS A 194 -7.21 27.01 -2.22
C HIS A 194 -7.36 27.26 -0.74
N GLU A 195 -8.49 27.82 -0.35
CA GLU A 195 -8.93 28.00 1.02
C GLU A 195 -10.22 27.21 1.23
N ILE A 196 -10.32 26.42 2.31
CA ILE A 196 -11.47 25.56 2.59
C ILE A 196 -11.95 25.89 4.00
N HIS A 197 -13.16 26.45 4.11
CA HIS A 197 -13.79 26.81 5.36
C HIS A 197 -14.66 25.64 5.86
N ILE A 198 -14.23 25.05 6.97
CA ILE A 198 -14.76 23.78 7.49
C ILE A 198 -16.03 24.01 8.32
N GLU A 199 -17.19 23.64 7.77
CA GLU A 199 -18.48 23.74 8.44
C GLU A 199 -18.70 22.55 9.39
N ARG A 200 -18.17 22.66 10.62
CA ARG A 200 -18.15 21.58 11.64
C ARG A 200 -19.53 21.04 12.08
N SER A 201 -20.62 21.69 11.71
CA SER A 201 -22.00 21.24 11.92
C SER A 201 -22.53 20.34 10.80
N VAL A 202 -21.78 20.20 9.70
CA VAL A 202 -22.12 19.44 8.49
C VAL A 202 -21.01 18.45 8.14
N GLU A 203 -19.75 18.85 8.29
CA GLU A 203 -18.58 18.12 7.80
C GLU A 203 -17.99 17.18 8.87
N GLY A 204 -17.69 15.94 8.45
CA GLY A 204 -17.08 14.92 9.31
C GLY A 204 -15.58 15.13 9.59
N PRO A 205 -14.97 14.33 10.48
CA PRO A 205 -13.58 14.48 10.92
C PRO A 205 -12.53 13.99 9.90
N HIS A 206 -12.91 13.74 8.65
CA HIS A 206 -12.11 13.04 7.65
C HIS A 206 -12.14 13.75 6.29
N CYS A 207 -10.97 13.88 5.68
CA CYS A 207 -10.76 14.52 4.38
C CYS A 207 -9.54 13.88 3.70
N GLY A 208 -9.44 13.97 2.37
CA GLY A 208 -8.30 13.43 1.61
C GLY A 208 -7.98 14.25 0.36
N LEU A 209 -6.71 14.25 -0.03
CA LEU A 209 -6.24 14.83 -1.29
C LEU A 209 -5.79 13.70 -2.22
N ILE A 210 -6.58 13.44 -3.27
CA ILE A 210 -6.38 12.30 -4.16
C ILE A 210 -5.88 12.80 -5.52
N PRO A 211 -4.62 12.54 -5.92
CA PRO A 211 -4.06 12.96 -7.21
C PRO A 211 -4.57 12.06 -8.35
N MET A 212 -5.84 12.24 -8.72
CA MET A 212 -6.46 11.54 -9.84
C MET A 212 -5.93 12.05 -11.18
N GLY A 213 -5.77 11.14 -12.15
CA GLY A 213 -5.26 11.43 -13.49
C GLY A 213 -3.73 11.61 -13.59
N ALA A 214 -3.10 12.38 -12.71
CA ALA A 214 -1.65 12.61 -12.73
C ALA A 214 -1.05 12.91 -11.33
N PRO A 215 0.24 12.58 -11.08
CA PRO A 215 0.92 12.93 -9.83
C PRO A 215 1.00 14.45 -9.60
N SER A 216 0.82 14.88 -8.35
CA SER A 216 1.05 16.28 -7.97
C SER A 216 2.54 16.51 -7.69
N SER A 217 3.20 17.34 -8.50
CA SER A 217 4.65 17.59 -8.46
C SER A 217 5.11 18.50 -7.31
N SER A 218 4.19 19.21 -6.67
CA SER A 218 4.42 19.89 -5.40
C SER A 218 3.06 20.24 -4.79
N SER A 219 2.90 19.97 -3.50
CA SER A 219 1.75 20.45 -2.74
C SER A 219 2.17 20.85 -1.34
N THR A 220 1.61 21.95 -0.88
CA THR A 220 1.78 22.47 0.48
C THR A 220 0.39 22.70 1.05
N THR A 221 0.15 22.24 2.27
CA THR A 221 -1.13 22.38 2.97
C THR A 221 -0.92 22.87 4.39
N THR A 222 -1.96 23.48 4.96
CA THR A 222 -2.04 23.87 6.36
C THR A 222 -3.39 23.41 6.92
N GLY A 223 -3.52 23.37 8.25
CA GLY A 223 -4.77 22.99 8.92
C GLY A 223 -5.09 21.48 8.96
N LEU A 224 -4.46 20.65 8.11
CA LEU A 224 -4.62 19.19 8.16
C LEU A 224 -3.81 18.58 9.31
N ARG A 225 -4.26 17.43 9.83
CA ARG A 225 -3.47 16.62 10.79
C ARG A 225 -2.15 16.12 10.20
N TRP A 226 -2.12 15.88 8.89
CA TRP A 226 -0.93 15.49 8.14
C TRP A 226 -0.70 16.49 6.99
N ASN A 227 0.05 17.56 7.28
CA ASN A 227 0.32 18.60 6.29
C ASN A 227 1.40 18.17 5.27
N LEU A 228 1.21 18.61 4.04
CA LEU A 228 2.20 18.53 2.98
C LEU A 228 3.05 19.81 3.01
N VAL A 229 4.36 19.68 2.81
CA VAL A 229 5.30 20.82 2.72
C VAL A 229 6.29 20.50 1.60
N GLY A 230 6.03 21.02 0.39
CA GLY A 230 6.85 20.73 -0.79
C GLY A 230 6.91 19.24 -1.19
N LYS A 231 5.95 18.42 -0.74
CA LYS A 231 5.93 16.97 -0.99
C LYS A 231 5.26 16.69 -2.34
N GLU A 232 5.89 15.84 -3.16
CA GLU A 232 5.22 15.22 -4.31
C GLU A 232 4.20 14.19 -3.82
N VAL A 233 2.95 14.27 -4.28
CA VAL A 233 1.91 13.29 -3.92
C VAL A 233 1.95 12.13 -4.91
N ASN A 234 2.94 11.25 -4.76
CA ASN A 234 3.16 10.10 -5.62
C ASN A 234 2.36 8.86 -5.15
N GLY A 235 1.11 8.73 -5.62
CA GLY A 235 0.24 7.55 -5.36
C GLY A 235 0.73 6.21 -5.94
N VAL A 236 1.99 6.13 -6.36
CA VAL A 236 2.63 4.95 -6.99
C VAL A 236 3.53 4.21 -6.00
N GLU A 237 4.28 4.91 -5.14
CA GLU A 237 5.38 4.29 -4.39
C GLU A 237 4.97 3.68 -3.04
N ASP A 238 3.83 4.12 -2.50
CA ASP A 238 3.09 3.45 -1.41
C ASP A 238 1.79 2.78 -1.91
N SER A 239 1.74 2.45 -3.21
CA SER A 239 0.59 1.77 -3.82
C SER A 239 0.37 0.37 -3.24
N VAL A 240 -0.89 0.00 -3.02
CA VAL A 240 -1.32 -1.35 -2.59
C VAL A 240 -0.70 -2.45 -3.47
N ILE A 241 -0.57 -2.21 -4.78
CA ILE A 241 0.10 -3.14 -5.70
C ILE A 241 1.54 -3.44 -5.26
N PHE A 242 2.31 -2.43 -4.87
CA PHE A 242 3.68 -2.63 -4.38
C PHE A 242 3.70 -3.26 -2.98
N ARG A 243 2.74 -2.95 -2.09
CA ARG A 243 2.60 -3.62 -0.78
C ARG A 243 2.37 -5.13 -0.95
N SER A 244 1.44 -5.53 -1.81
CA SER A 244 1.15 -6.95 -2.09
C SER A 244 2.28 -7.65 -2.86
N LEU A 245 2.93 -6.97 -3.81
CA LEU A 245 4.13 -7.50 -4.47
C LEU A 245 5.30 -7.68 -3.50
N GLN A 246 5.49 -6.76 -2.54
CA GLN A 246 6.51 -6.89 -1.48
C GLN A 246 6.19 -8.06 -0.55
N ALA A 247 4.93 -8.21 -0.12
CA ALA A 247 4.48 -9.35 0.68
C ALA A 247 4.79 -10.70 0.01
N LEU A 248 4.76 -10.79 -1.33
CA LEU A 248 5.12 -12.00 -2.05
C LEU A 248 6.62 -12.14 -2.34
N ALA A 249 7.24 -11.11 -2.92
CA ALA A 249 8.61 -11.17 -3.42
C ALA A 249 9.65 -11.22 -2.29
N VAL A 250 9.43 -10.47 -1.20
CA VAL A 250 10.41 -10.34 -0.13
C VAL A 250 10.60 -11.65 0.65
N PRO A 251 9.56 -12.37 1.11
CA PRO A 251 9.75 -13.65 1.79
C PRO A 251 10.31 -14.75 0.88
N LEU A 252 9.92 -14.77 -0.41
CA LEU A 252 10.44 -15.75 -1.36
C LEU A 252 11.95 -15.55 -1.61
N ILE A 253 12.37 -14.31 -1.86
CA ILE A 253 13.78 -13.99 -2.14
C ILE A 253 14.61 -14.06 -0.86
N GLY A 254 14.09 -13.59 0.29
CA GLY A 254 14.73 -13.70 1.59
C GLY A 254 15.04 -15.14 1.98
N ASN A 255 14.04 -16.03 1.93
CA ASN A 255 14.25 -17.45 2.23
C ASN A 255 15.19 -18.14 1.21
N ALA A 256 15.10 -17.81 -0.08
CA ALA A 256 16.05 -18.33 -1.08
C ALA A 256 17.49 -17.88 -0.81
N CYS A 257 17.69 -16.63 -0.37
CA CYS A 257 18.99 -16.10 0.05
C CYS A 257 19.50 -16.79 1.33
N HIS A 258 18.63 -16.99 2.33
CA HIS A 258 18.97 -17.67 3.58
C HIS A 258 19.39 -19.12 3.34
N VAL A 259 18.65 -19.88 2.51
CA VAL A 259 19.00 -21.27 2.14
C VAL A 259 20.30 -21.32 1.33
N PHE A 260 20.53 -20.37 0.41
CA PHE A 260 21.81 -20.29 -0.31
C PHE A 260 23.00 -19.99 0.63
N MET A 261 22.78 -19.17 1.66
CA MET A 261 23.84 -18.76 2.59
C MET A 261 24.13 -19.80 3.66
N HIS A 262 23.12 -20.36 4.34
CA HIS A 262 23.32 -21.36 5.39
C HIS A 262 23.41 -22.81 4.89
N GLY A 263 22.83 -23.11 3.71
CA GLY A 263 22.81 -24.46 3.14
C GLY A 263 23.89 -24.75 2.10
N LEU A 264 24.35 -23.74 1.35
CA LEU A 264 25.37 -23.90 0.28
C LEU A 264 26.68 -23.14 0.56
N ASN A 265 26.76 -22.43 1.68
CA ASN A 265 27.93 -21.74 2.18
C ASN A 265 28.01 -21.91 3.71
N SER A 266 29.09 -21.42 4.33
CA SER A 266 29.26 -21.41 5.78
C SER A 266 29.30 -19.97 6.27
N VAL A 267 28.24 -19.55 6.97
CA VAL A 267 28.16 -18.21 7.58
C VAL A 267 28.40 -18.33 9.07
N GLN A 268 29.20 -17.41 9.62
CA GLN A 268 29.37 -17.23 11.06
C GLN A 268 29.06 -15.79 11.43
N ILE A 269 28.31 -15.61 12.51
CA ILE A 269 27.75 -14.33 12.91
C ILE A 269 28.06 -14.10 14.39
N TYR A 270 28.68 -12.96 14.67
CA TYR A 270 29.02 -12.51 16.01
C TYR A 270 28.21 -11.23 16.29
N GLY A 271 27.63 -11.09 17.49
CA GLY A 271 26.81 -9.93 17.84
C GLY A 271 25.37 -9.94 17.31
N ALA A 272 24.88 -11.06 16.77
CA ALA A 272 23.55 -11.18 16.15
C ALA A 272 22.40 -10.69 17.07
N GLU A 273 22.55 -10.93 18.37
CA GLU A 273 21.64 -10.51 19.43
C GLU A 273 21.40 -8.98 19.44
N LYS A 274 22.39 -8.18 19.04
CA LYS A 274 22.32 -6.71 19.06
C LYS A 274 21.38 -6.17 17.98
N LEU A 275 21.39 -6.79 16.79
CA LEU A 275 20.42 -6.47 15.74
C LEU A 275 19.04 -7.03 16.07
N GLN A 276 18.96 -8.24 16.63
CA GLN A 276 17.68 -8.81 17.07
C GLN A 276 17.01 -7.92 18.13
N GLN A 277 17.77 -7.45 19.13
CA GLN A 277 17.28 -6.53 20.16
C GLN A 277 16.79 -5.20 19.56
N ALA A 278 17.55 -4.63 18.61
CA ALA A 278 17.17 -3.40 17.90
C ALA A 278 15.95 -3.56 16.96
N LEU A 279 15.50 -4.79 16.70
CA LEU A 279 14.25 -5.10 15.99
C LEU A 279 13.09 -5.42 16.94
N GLN A 280 13.35 -6.11 18.06
CA GLN A 280 12.32 -6.61 18.97
C GLN A 280 11.96 -5.67 20.13
N GLU A 281 12.93 -4.93 20.68
CA GLU A 281 12.74 -4.04 21.85
C GLU A 281 12.60 -2.56 21.47
N ARG A 282 12.81 -2.22 20.19
CA ARG A 282 12.71 -0.86 19.67
C ARG A 282 11.25 -0.38 19.74
N PRO A 283 10.97 0.82 20.31
CA PRO A 283 9.66 1.45 20.19
C PRO A 283 9.23 1.57 18.72
N LYS A 284 7.95 1.33 18.42
CA LYS A 284 7.45 1.24 17.03
C LYS A 284 7.87 2.44 16.18
N ASP A 285 7.75 3.64 16.73
CA ASP A 285 8.06 4.90 16.03
C ASP A 285 9.57 5.21 15.91
N LYS A 286 10.46 4.40 16.52
CA LYS A 286 11.95 4.49 16.58
C LYS A 286 12.56 5.77 15.97
N PRO A 287 13.31 5.70 14.84
CA PRO A 287 13.39 4.61 13.85
C PRO A 287 14.64 3.71 13.98
N LEU A 288 14.95 2.89 12.95
CA LEU A 288 16.16 2.05 12.86
C LEU A 288 16.96 2.33 11.56
N LEU A 289 18.27 2.51 11.68
CA LEU A 289 19.21 2.61 10.57
C LEU A 289 20.32 1.55 10.73
N THR A 290 20.54 0.70 9.73
CA THR A 290 21.70 -0.22 9.73
C THR A 290 22.76 0.22 8.71
N VAL A 291 24.03 0.09 9.07
CA VAL A 291 25.17 0.51 8.23
C VAL A 291 26.20 -0.61 8.06
N SER A 292 26.73 -0.77 6.83
CA SER A 292 27.68 -1.83 6.49
C SER A 292 28.78 -1.36 5.51
N ASN A 293 29.88 -2.10 5.46
CA ASN A 293 30.80 -2.10 4.31
C ASN A 293 30.12 -2.73 3.07
N HIS A 294 30.62 -2.41 1.87
CA HIS A 294 30.08 -2.90 0.60
C HIS A 294 31.19 -3.47 -0.29
N VAL A 295 31.16 -4.79 -0.50
CA VAL A 295 32.21 -5.56 -1.19
C VAL A 295 31.67 -6.21 -2.47
N ALA A 296 30.57 -6.94 -2.37
CA ALA A 296 29.99 -7.72 -3.46
C ALA A 296 28.71 -7.10 -4.04
N ALA A 297 28.21 -7.63 -5.16
CA ALA A 297 26.96 -7.16 -5.76
C ALA A 297 25.71 -7.59 -4.95
N MET A 298 25.87 -8.57 -4.06
CA MET A 298 24.80 -9.27 -3.36
C MET A 298 24.94 -9.18 -1.83
N ASP A 299 25.75 -8.26 -1.30
CA ASP A 299 25.92 -8.09 0.16
C ASP A 299 24.56 -7.86 0.83
N ASP A 300 23.82 -6.88 0.32
CA ASP A 300 22.52 -6.45 0.83
C ASP A 300 21.53 -7.63 1.03
N PRO A 301 21.17 -8.42 0.00
CA PRO A 301 20.23 -9.53 0.19
C PRO A 301 20.83 -10.72 0.95
N PHE A 302 22.09 -11.10 0.70
CA PHE A 302 22.67 -12.31 1.28
C PHE A 302 23.09 -12.16 2.74
N VAL A 303 23.73 -11.05 3.11
CA VAL A 303 24.18 -10.82 4.50
C VAL A 303 22.97 -10.59 5.40
N ILE A 304 21.98 -9.82 4.96
CA ILE A 304 20.78 -9.54 5.77
C ILE A 304 19.89 -10.78 5.88
N ALA A 305 19.73 -11.59 4.84
CA ALA A 305 19.03 -12.87 4.95
C ALA A 305 19.76 -13.86 5.88
N SER A 306 21.07 -13.70 6.10
CA SER A 306 21.81 -14.49 7.09
C SER A 306 21.65 -13.95 8.52
N LEU A 307 21.53 -12.63 8.67
CA LEU A 307 21.40 -11.93 9.95
C LEU A 307 20.00 -12.04 10.59
N LEU A 308 18.99 -12.51 9.87
CA LEU A 308 17.59 -12.50 10.30
C LEU A 308 17.00 -13.91 10.43
N PRO A 309 16.17 -14.17 11.47
CA PRO A 309 15.44 -15.42 11.57
C PRO A 309 14.34 -15.50 10.48
N PRO A 310 14.01 -16.70 9.96
CA PRO A 310 13.00 -16.86 8.91
C PRO A 310 11.60 -16.29 9.24
N SER A 311 11.23 -16.19 10.52
CA SER A 311 9.99 -15.54 10.96
C SER A 311 9.93 -14.06 10.54
N VAL A 312 10.97 -13.28 10.86
CA VAL A 312 11.06 -11.86 10.48
C VAL A 312 11.11 -11.69 8.96
N MET A 313 11.66 -12.67 8.22
CA MET A 313 11.67 -12.63 6.76
C MET A 313 10.28 -12.86 6.11
N MET A 314 9.30 -13.41 6.83
CA MET A 314 7.91 -13.47 6.37
C MET A 314 7.18 -12.13 6.51
N GLU A 315 7.64 -11.25 7.39
CA GLU A 315 6.99 -9.98 7.72
C GLU A 315 7.59 -8.83 6.89
N ALA A 316 7.19 -8.78 5.62
CA ALA A 316 7.72 -7.84 4.63
C ALA A 316 7.56 -6.35 5.00
N GLN A 317 6.73 -5.98 5.98
CA GLN A 317 6.65 -4.60 6.49
C GLN A 317 7.83 -4.26 7.42
N GLU A 318 8.17 -5.13 8.37
CA GLU A 318 9.24 -4.93 9.35
C GLU A 318 10.64 -4.95 8.72
N LEU A 319 10.81 -5.64 7.58
CA LEU A 319 12.08 -5.67 6.86
C LEU A 319 12.51 -4.30 6.32
N ARG A 320 13.83 -4.06 6.31
CA ARG A 320 14.46 -2.80 5.87
C ARG A 320 14.07 -2.37 4.44
N TRP A 321 14.07 -1.06 4.23
CA TRP A 321 14.34 -0.48 2.92
C TRP A 321 15.86 -0.35 2.71
N THR A 322 16.33 -0.45 1.47
CA THR A 322 17.77 -0.31 1.15
C THR A 322 17.98 0.60 -0.07
N LEU A 323 19.20 1.09 -0.28
CA LEU A 323 19.51 2.16 -1.24
C LEU A 323 20.40 1.64 -2.37
N CYS A 324 19.91 1.66 -3.62
CA CYS A 324 20.69 1.27 -4.80
C CYS A 324 20.82 2.39 -5.82
N ALA A 325 21.96 2.44 -6.49
CA ALA A 325 22.22 3.40 -7.56
C ALA A 325 21.27 3.24 -8.75
N THR A 326 20.67 4.35 -9.20
CA THR A 326 19.72 4.40 -10.33
C THR A 326 20.32 3.81 -11.60
N ASP A 327 21.59 4.11 -11.91
CA ASP A 327 22.34 3.59 -13.06
C ASP A 327 22.67 2.08 -12.99
N ARG A 328 22.19 1.37 -11.97
CA ARG A 328 22.38 -0.08 -11.78
C ARG A 328 21.06 -0.82 -11.60
N CYS A 329 20.22 -0.37 -10.67
CA CYS A 329 18.96 -1.04 -10.34
C CYS A 329 17.76 -0.53 -11.16
N PHE A 330 17.80 0.71 -11.66
CA PHE A 330 16.60 1.39 -12.19
C PHE A 330 16.75 1.78 -13.67
N THR A 331 17.44 0.94 -14.44
CA THR A 331 17.80 1.20 -15.85
C THR A 331 16.68 0.97 -16.86
N ASN A 332 15.61 0.27 -16.48
CA ASN A 332 14.42 0.03 -17.32
C ASN A 332 13.18 -0.25 -16.45
N PRO A 333 11.94 -0.13 -16.98
CA PRO A 333 10.72 -0.25 -16.17
C PRO A 333 10.53 -1.59 -15.46
N VAL A 334 10.91 -2.71 -16.08
CA VAL A 334 10.78 -4.06 -15.50
C VAL A 334 11.71 -4.20 -14.30
N LEU A 335 12.99 -3.84 -14.48
CA LEU A 335 14.00 -3.90 -13.42
C LEU A 335 13.66 -2.93 -12.27
N SER A 336 13.20 -1.71 -12.60
CA SER A 336 12.72 -0.73 -11.62
C SER A 336 11.51 -1.23 -10.81
N THR A 337 10.62 -2.00 -11.43
CA THR A 337 9.45 -2.61 -10.75
C THR A 337 9.91 -3.73 -9.81
N PHE A 338 10.82 -4.59 -10.29
CA PHE A 338 11.44 -5.63 -9.46
C PHE A 338 12.12 -5.05 -8.21
N PHE A 339 13.01 -4.06 -8.37
CA PHE A 339 13.72 -3.47 -7.22
C PHE A 339 12.78 -2.77 -6.23
N ARG A 340 11.74 -2.05 -6.70
CA ARG A 340 10.68 -1.53 -5.81
C ARG A 340 9.93 -2.64 -5.06
N SER A 341 9.65 -3.78 -5.70
CA SER A 341 9.00 -4.93 -5.08
C SER A 341 9.88 -5.66 -4.04
N VAL A 342 11.18 -5.39 -3.97
CA VAL A 342 12.09 -5.90 -2.93
C VAL A 342 12.62 -4.80 -1.99
N LYS A 343 11.83 -3.73 -1.81
CA LYS A 343 12.09 -2.59 -0.90
C LYS A 343 13.41 -1.85 -1.15
N VAL A 344 13.83 -1.77 -2.41
CA VAL A 344 15.01 -1.00 -2.83
C VAL A 344 14.58 0.38 -3.36
N LEU A 345 15.23 1.42 -2.85
CA LEU A 345 15.03 2.83 -3.17
C LEU A 345 16.11 3.31 -4.18
N PRO A 346 15.74 4.12 -5.19
CA PRO A 346 16.69 4.65 -6.17
C PRO A 346 17.51 5.83 -5.62
N VAL A 347 18.82 5.86 -5.89
CA VAL A 347 19.73 6.96 -5.53
C VAL A 347 20.58 7.36 -6.73
N ASN A 348 20.63 8.64 -7.04
CA ASN A 348 21.45 9.18 -8.12
C ASN A 348 22.87 9.49 -7.62
N ARG A 349 23.87 8.93 -8.29
CA ARG A 349 25.28 9.10 -7.89
C ARG A 349 25.85 10.37 -8.51
N GLY A 350 26.10 11.38 -7.67
CA GLY A 350 26.67 12.67 -8.07
C GLY A 350 25.80 13.88 -7.69
N GLU A 351 24.50 13.68 -7.48
CA GLU A 351 23.53 14.74 -7.15
C GLU A 351 23.61 15.27 -5.71
N GLY A 352 24.68 14.94 -4.97
CA GLY A 352 24.86 15.34 -3.58
C GLY A 352 23.93 14.62 -2.59
N ILE A 353 23.74 15.21 -1.41
CA ILE A 353 22.96 14.63 -0.30
C ILE A 353 21.47 15.03 -0.32
N TYR A 354 21.13 16.12 -0.99
CA TYR A 354 19.77 16.64 -1.12
C TYR A 354 19.17 16.18 -2.45
N GLN A 355 18.63 14.97 -2.44
CA GLN A 355 18.07 14.31 -3.62
C GLN A 355 16.91 13.39 -3.23
N LYS A 356 15.94 13.22 -4.14
CA LYS A 356 14.70 12.47 -3.90
C LYS A 356 14.92 11.08 -3.28
N GLY A 357 15.96 10.34 -3.70
CA GLY A 357 16.29 9.03 -3.12
C GLY A 357 16.63 9.04 -1.63
N MET A 358 17.31 10.11 -1.18
CA MET A 358 17.63 10.32 0.24
C MET A 358 16.40 10.82 1.00
N ASP A 359 15.56 11.64 0.37
CA ASP A 359 14.30 12.12 0.97
C ASP A 359 13.27 11.00 1.13
N MET A 360 13.25 10.02 0.20
CA MET A 360 12.48 8.78 0.31
C MET A 360 12.97 7.91 1.47
N ALA A 361 14.29 7.74 1.63
CA ALA A 361 14.86 7.03 2.78
C ALA A 361 14.52 7.72 4.11
N LEU A 362 14.63 9.05 4.15
CA LEU A 362 14.26 9.85 5.32
C LEU A 362 12.78 9.69 5.66
N SER A 363 11.90 9.73 4.66
CA SER A 363 10.47 9.44 4.83
C SER A 363 10.23 8.05 5.42
N LYS A 364 10.97 7.00 4.99
CA LYS A 364 10.84 5.66 5.58
C LYS A 364 11.43 5.55 6.98
N LEU A 365 12.41 6.37 7.36
CA LEU A 365 12.83 6.52 8.77
C LEU A 365 11.74 7.20 9.59
N ASN A 366 11.28 8.40 9.21
CA ASN A 366 10.34 9.21 10.00
C ASN A 366 8.97 8.55 10.25
N ASN A 367 8.62 7.50 9.50
CA ASN A 367 7.46 6.63 9.76
C ASN A 367 7.81 5.43 10.69
N GLY A 368 8.82 5.54 11.55
CA GLY A 368 9.28 4.48 12.46
C GLY A 368 9.94 3.27 11.79
N GLY A 369 10.24 3.35 10.50
CA GLY A 369 10.72 2.22 9.71
C GLY A 369 12.20 1.89 9.89
N TRP A 370 12.62 0.84 9.18
CA TRP A 370 14.02 0.42 9.08
C TRP A 370 14.60 0.77 7.70
N VAL A 371 15.74 1.46 7.67
CA VAL A 371 16.55 1.72 6.46
C VAL A 371 17.94 1.10 6.60
N HIS A 372 18.51 0.65 5.48
CA HIS A 372 19.90 0.20 5.36
C HIS A 372 20.66 1.03 4.32
N ILE A 373 21.92 1.33 4.62
CA ILE A 373 22.81 2.09 3.73
C ILE A 373 24.26 1.59 3.84
N PHE A 374 24.97 1.63 2.71
CA PHE A 374 26.42 1.45 2.65
C PHE A 374 27.11 2.82 2.63
N PRO A 375 27.74 3.30 3.72
CA PRO A 375 28.23 4.68 3.79
C PRO A 375 29.33 5.01 2.77
N GLU A 376 30.05 4.00 2.27
CA GLU A 376 31.00 4.13 1.17
C GLU A 376 30.36 4.65 -0.14
N GLY A 377 29.04 4.50 -0.32
CA GLY A 377 28.28 4.95 -1.50
C GLY A 377 28.72 4.34 -2.85
N SER A 378 29.54 3.29 -2.80
CA SER A 378 30.05 2.51 -3.92
C SER A 378 30.74 1.27 -3.37
N ARG A 379 30.67 0.13 -4.08
CA ARG A 379 31.42 -1.08 -3.74
C ARG A 379 32.93 -0.80 -3.66
N SER A 380 33.58 -1.45 -2.70
CA SER A 380 35.04 -1.48 -2.55
C SER A 380 35.73 -1.93 -3.85
N LYS A 381 36.86 -1.28 -4.15
CA LYS A 381 37.70 -1.54 -5.31
C LYS A 381 38.79 -2.58 -5.04
N ASP A 382 39.09 -2.89 -3.78
CA ASP A 382 40.21 -3.75 -3.38
C ASP A 382 39.79 -5.18 -2.96
N GLY A 383 38.49 -5.46 -2.97
CA GLY A 383 37.90 -6.73 -2.53
C GLY A 383 37.50 -6.77 -1.05
N GLY A 384 37.41 -5.61 -0.38
CA GLY A 384 37.08 -5.52 1.04
C GLY A 384 38.30 -5.66 1.96
N LYS A 385 39.50 -5.28 1.49
CA LYS A 385 40.70 -5.19 2.33
C LYS A 385 40.60 -3.95 3.22
N THR A 386 40.25 -2.81 2.63
CA THR A 386 39.93 -1.56 3.32
C THR A 386 38.43 -1.25 3.27
N ILE A 387 37.98 -0.34 4.13
CA ILE A 387 36.68 0.33 4.05
C ILE A 387 36.95 1.78 3.62
N ALA A 388 36.28 2.24 2.57
CA ALA A 388 36.41 3.62 2.10
C ALA A 388 35.77 4.61 3.09
N PRO A 389 36.18 5.91 3.08
CA PRO A 389 35.56 6.93 3.92
C PRO A 389 34.04 6.99 3.73
N ALA A 390 33.32 7.07 4.85
CA ALA A 390 31.88 7.25 4.86
C ALA A 390 31.49 8.60 4.24
N LYS A 391 30.37 8.65 3.52
CA LYS A 391 29.88 9.86 2.84
C LYS A 391 28.78 10.54 3.66
N ARG A 392 28.80 11.88 3.68
CA ARG A 392 27.90 12.80 4.42
C ARG A 392 26.40 12.46 4.35
N GLY A 393 25.96 11.74 3.32
CA GLY A 393 24.58 11.23 3.20
C GLY A 393 24.14 10.33 4.36
N VAL A 394 25.03 9.58 5.02
CA VAL A 394 24.65 8.81 6.21
C VAL A 394 24.40 9.72 7.41
N GLY A 395 25.25 10.74 7.63
CA GLY A 395 25.02 11.76 8.66
C GLY A 395 23.73 12.55 8.44
N ARG A 396 23.38 12.82 7.17
CA ARG A 396 22.07 13.41 6.82
C ARG A 396 20.91 12.53 7.31
N LEU A 397 20.92 11.22 7.04
CA LEU A 397 19.82 10.32 7.45
C LEU A 397 19.64 10.21 8.98
N VAL A 398 20.69 10.45 9.76
CA VAL A 398 20.62 10.47 11.23
C VAL A 398 20.11 11.81 11.75
N MET A 399 20.59 12.92 11.19
CA MET A 399 20.34 14.28 11.72
C MET A 399 19.11 14.98 11.12
N ASP A 400 18.63 14.59 9.95
CA ASP A 400 17.39 15.11 9.33
C ASP A 400 16.14 14.36 9.80
N ALA A 401 16.30 13.26 10.56
CA ALA A 401 15.17 12.44 11.00
C ALA A 401 14.35 13.14 12.10
N ASP A 402 13.03 13.00 12.06
CA ASP A 402 12.12 13.63 13.04
C ASP A 402 12.36 13.11 14.48
N SER A 403 12.93 11.90 14.60
CA SER A 403 13.45 11.30 15.82
C SER A 403 14.78 10.59 15.56
N LEU A 404 15.73 10.69 16.51
CA LEU A 404 17.09 10.15 16.36
C LEU A 404 17.06 8.61 16.23
N PRO A 405 17.50 8.04 15.08
CA PRO A 405 17.41 6.60 14.85
C PRO A 405 18.42 5.81 15.67
N VAL A 406 18.05 4.57 16.02
CA VAL A 406 19.03 3.58 16.48
C VAL A 406 19.92 3.24 15.30
N VAL A 407 21.23 3.50 15.39
CA VAL A 407 22.19 3.19 14.32
C VAL A 407 22.97 1.93 14.66
N VAL A 408 22.66 0.81 14.01
CA VAL A 408 23.32 -0.49 14.25
C VAL A 408 24.34 -0.78 13.13
N PRO A 409 25.65 -0.78 13.44
CA PRO A 409 26.69 -1.10 12.47
C PRO A 409 26.94 -2.61 12.40
N PHE A 410 27.22 -3.13 11.21
CA PHE A 410 27.81 -4.46 11.03
C PHE A 410 28.87 -4.44 9.93
N VAL A 411 29.81 -5.38 9.97
CA VAL A 411 30.85 -5.53 8.95
C VAL A 411 30.99 -6.99 8.59
N HIS A 412 31.25 -7.28 7.30
CA HIS A 412 31.41 -8.65 6.80
C HIS A 412 32.64 -8.83 5.90
N THR A 413 33.12 -10.09 5.82
CA THR A 413 34.13 -10.53 4.85
C THR A 413 33.76 -11.91 4.28
N GLY A 414 34.24 -12.21 3.07
CA GLY A 414 34.00 -13.46 2.34
C GLY A 414 33.00 -13.33 1.19
N MET A 415 32.19 -12.28 1.18
CA MET A 415 31.24 -11.98 0.08
C MET A 415 31.95 -11.77 -1.26
N GLN A 416 33.20 -11.28 -1.25
CA GLN A 416 34.06 -11.17 -2.43
C GLN A 416 34.32 -12.54 -3.11
N ASP A 417 34.31 -13.64 -2.35
CA ASP A 417 34.57 -14.98 -2.87
C ASP A 417 33.29 -15.68 -3.34
N ILE A 418 32.13 -15.31 -2.77
CA ILE A 418 30.80 -15.70 -3.26
C ILE A 418 30.49 -15.00 -4.57
N MET A 419 30.57 -13.67 -4.63
CA MET A 419 30.17 -12.88 -5.81
C MET A 419 31.29 -11.91 -6.26
N PRO A 420 32.38 -12.44 -6.88
CA PRO A 420 33.51 -11.64 -7.33
C PRO A 420 33.14 -10.53 -8.32
N VAL A 421 33.94 -9.47 -8.34
CA VAL A 421 33.79 -8.37 -9.31
C VAL A 421 33.79 -8.91 -10.75
N GLY A 422 32.81 -8.48 -11.55
CA GLY A 422 32.64 -8.89 -12.94
C GLY A 422 31.99 -10.27 -13.18
N LYS A 423 31.69 -11.05 -12.12
CA LYS A 423 30.92 -12.31 -12.26
C LYS A 423 29.41 -12.05 -12.12
N ARG A 424 28.61 -12.91 -12.77
CA ARG A 424 27.14 -12.85 -12.79
C ARG A 424 26.44 -13.96 -11.98
N ILE A 425 27.18 -14.99 -11.58
CA ILE A 425 26.66 -16.19 -10.89
C ILE A 425 27.42 -16.31 -9.56
N PRO A 426 26.71 -16.38 -8.40
CA PRO A 426 27.32 -16.65 -7.11
C PRO A 426 28.00 -18.02 -7.04
N ARG A 427 29.09 -18.10 -6.28
CA ARG A 427 29.81 -19.33 -5.93
C ARG A 427 29.31 -19.90 -4.61
N THR A 428 29.33 -21.21 -4.50
CA THR A 428 29.04 -21.98 -3.28
C THR A 428 30.33 -22.45 -2.59
N GLY A 429 30.19 -23.07 -1.42
CA GLY A 429 31.32 -23.60 -0.64
C GLY A 429 32.29 -22.51 -0.19
N LYS A 430 31.77 -21.32 0.16
CA LYS A 430 32.54 -20.18 0.70
C LYS A 430 32.22 -19.96 2.15
N ARG A 431 33.13 -19.25 2.83
CA ARG A 431 32.98 -18.82 4.22
C ARG A 431 32.70 -17.33 4.26
N VAL A 432 31.75 -16.92 5.10
CA VAL A 432 31.41 -15.53 5.36
C VAL A 432 31.40 -15.32 6.86
N ILE A 433 32.10 -14.28 7.32
CA ILE A 433 32.09 -13.86 8.73
C ILE A 433 31.43 -12.49 8.77
N VAL A 434 30.47 -12.32 9.69
CA VAL A 434 29.77 -11.08 9.97
C VAL A 434 29.92 -10.75 11.45
N VAL A 435 30.30 -9.51 11.77
CA VAL A 435 30.31 -9.00 13.14
C VAL A 435 29.36 -7.81 13.21
N VAL A 436 28.38 -7.89 14.11
CA VAL A 436 27.44 -6.82 14.43
C VAL A 436 27.94 -6.07 15.67
N GLY A 437 28.11 -4.76 15.52
CA GLY A 437 28.53 -3.88 16.59
C GLY A 437 27.36 -3.34 17.41
N ASP A 438 27.70 -2.84 18.60
CA ASP A 438 26.79 -2.14 19.49
C ASP A 438 26.22 -0.87 18.82
N PRO A 439 24.95 -0.48 19.10
CA PRO A 439 24.35 0.74 18.57
C PRO A 439 25.19 1.98 18.84
N ILE A 440 25.31 2.86 17.84
CA ILE A 440 26.11 4.08 17.95
C ILE A 440 25.29 5.17 18.65
N ASN A 441 25.85 5.75 19.70
CA ASN A 441 25.28 6.88 20.43
C ASN A 441 25.69 8.23 19.78
N PHE A 442 24.77 9.20 19.78
CA PHE A 442 24.98 10.57 19.30
C PHE A 442 24.34 11.62 20.24
N ASP A 443 23.94 11.24 21.47
CA ASP A 443 23.24 12.11 22.41
C ASP A 443 24.13 13.28 22.86
N ASP A 444 25.45 13.06 22.88
CA ASP A 444 26.47 14.08 23.08
C ASP A 444 26.47 15.15 21.98
N LEU A 445 26.34 14.76 20.70
CA LEU A 445 26.26 15.70 19.57
C LEU A 445 24.96 16.52 19.59
N MET A 446 23.88 15.92 20.07
CA MET A 446 22.61 16.62 20.29
C MET A 446 22.72 17.61 21.47
N ALA A 447 23.39 17.22 22.56
CA ALA A 447 23.64 18.09 23.71
C ALA A 447 24.59 19.25 23.40
N GLU A 448 25.68 19.02 22.65
CA GLU A 448 26.58 20.08 22.16
C GLU A 448 25.79 21.15 21.38
N ASN A 449 24.94 20.73 20.44
CA ASN A 449 24.14 21.63 19.61
C ASN A 449 22.98 22.33 20.36
N SER A 450 22.64 21.89 21.58
CA SER A 450 21.55 22.48 22.38
C SER A 450 22.02 23.61 23.30
N ASN A 451 23.34 23.88 23.38
CA ASN A 451 23.90 24.94 24.21
C ASN A 451 24.26 26.17 23.37
N ASP A 452 23.68 27.34 23.69
CA ASP A 452 23.81 28.61 22.95
C ASP A 452 25.26 29.14 22.75
N SER A 453 26.26 28.51 23.36
CA SER A 453 27.67 28.91 23.31
C SER A 453 28.33 28.74 21.93
N GLN A 454 27.91 27.73 21.13
CA GLN A 454 28.47 27.45 19.80
C GLN A 454 27.41 26.84 18.88
N HIS A 455 26.80 27.65 18.01
CA HIS A 455 25.86 27.18 16.99
C HIS A 455 26.59 26.41 15.86
N ILE A 456 26.72 25.10 16.02
CA ILE A 456 27.30 24.19 15.01
C ILE A 456 26.42 24.20 13.74
N SER A 457 26.99 24.17 12.53
CA SER A 457 26.15 24.07 11.33
C SER A 457 25.66 22.63 11.13
N ARG A 458 24.47 22.46 10.52
CA ARG A 458 23.97 21.12 10.15
C ARG A 458 24.96 20.34 9.29
N GLY A 459 25.75 21.02 8.45
CA GLY A 459 26.78 20.39 7.63
C GLY A 459 27.89 19.74 8.46
N ASP A 460 28.33 20.41 9.53
CA ASP A 460 29.37 19.90 10.42
C ASP A 460 28.83 18.77 11.32
N LEU A 461 27.56 18.83 11.73
CA LEU A 461 26.89 17.73 12.41
C LEU A 461 26.78 16.48 11.53
N TYR A 462 26.42 16.63 10.24
CA TYR A 462 26.44 15.50 9.31
C TYR A 462 27.84 14.89 9.19
N ASP A 463 28.90 15.71 9.20
CA ASP A 463 30.27 15.23 9.14
C ASP A 463 30.71 14.54 10.43
N LYS A 464 30.47 15.12 11.61
CA LYS A 464 30.75 14.47 12.93
C LYS A 464 30.08 13.08 13.02
N VAL A 465 28.81 12.97 12.63
CA VAL A 465 28.07 11.69 12.62
C VAL A 465 28.65 10.72 11.57
N THR A 466 28.94 11.21 10.37
CA THR A 466 29.51 10.39 9.28
C THR A 466 30.88 9.85 9.66
N GLU A 467 31.72 10.66 10.30
CA GLU A 467 33.04 10.26 10.80
C GLU A 467 32.89 9.19 11.89
N ARG A 468 32.05 9.40 12.90
CA ARG A 468 31.80 8.42 13.97
C ARG A 468 31.32 7.07 13.43
N ILE A 469 30.43 7.08 12.43
CA ILE A 469 29.99 5.88 11.72
C ILE A 469 31.15 5.20 10.97
N GLY A 470 31.98 5.98 10.26
CA GLY A 470 33.16 5.49 9.57
C GLY A 470 34.20 4.85 10.50
N GLN A 471 34.53 5.53 11.60
CA GLN A 471 35.43 5.03 12.65
C GLN A 471 34.90 3.71 13.25
N ARG A 472 33.59 3.62 13.54
CA ARG A 472 33.00 2.39 14.10
C ARG A 472 33.02 1.23 13.13
N LEU A 473 32.77 1.45 11.84
CA LEU A 473 32.92 0.42 10.81
C LEU A 473 34.39 -0.02 10.66
N GLN A 474 35.36 0.90 10.78
CA GLN A 474 36.79 0.55 10.76
C GLN A 474 37.22 -0.30 11.97
N GLN A 475 36.69 -0.03 13.17
CA GLN A 475 36.91 -0.88 14.35
C GLN A 475 36.43 -2.32 14.11
N LEU A 476 35.16 -2.46 13.66
CA LEU A 476 34.57 -3.77 13.37
C LEU A 476 35.30 -4.50 12.24
N LYS A 477 35.91 -3.78 11.28
CA LYS A 477 36.74 -4.38 10.23
C LYS A 477 37.99 -5.08 10.77
N VAL A 478 38.67 -4.47 11.73
CA VAL A 478 39.84 -5.07 12.40
C VAL A 478 39.44 -6.34 13.14
N GLU A 479 38.26 -6.35 13.77
CA GLU A 479 37.72 -7.54 14.45
C GLU A 479 37.34 -8.66 13.47
N VAL A 480 36.63 -8.34 12.39
CA VAL A 480 36.28 -9.29 11.31
C VAL A 480 37.52 -9.90 10.66
N ASP A 481 38.55 -9.09 10.38
CA ASP A 481 39.81 -9.56 9.78
C ASP A 481 40.60 -10.45 10.76
N ARG A 482 40.61 -10.12 12.06
CA ARG A 482 41.22 -10.96 13.11
C ARG A 482 40.55 -12.34 13.16
N LEU A 483 39.22 -12.39 13.26
CA LEU A 483 38.45 -13.64 13.29
C LEU A 483 38.67 -14.48 12.01
N ALA A 484 38.74 -13.83 10.84
CA ALA A 484 39.03 -14.50 9.57
C ALA A 484 40.46 -15.07 9.51
N ALA A 485 41.44 -14.41 10.11
CA ALA A 485 42.82 -14.89 10.21
C ALA A 485 42.95 -16.06 11.20
N GLU A 486 42.33 -15.97 12.38
CA GLU A 486 42.33 -17.01 13.41
C GLU A 486 41.75 -18.33 12.87
N GLN A 487 40.57 -18.29 12.26
CA GLN A 487 39.96 -19.48 11.65
C GLN A 487 40.76 -20.04 10.47
N LYS A 488 41.51 -19.21 9.75
CA LYS A 488 42.40 -19.68 8.68
C LYS A 488 43.58 -20.45 9.28
N ALA A 489 44.16 -19.96 10.37
CA ALA A 489 45.21 -20.68 11.11
C ALA A 489 44.69 -21.99 11.70
N GLU A 490 43.50 -22.01 12.31
CA GLU A 490 42.89 -23.26 12.82
C GLU A 490 42.72 -24.32 11.74
N LEU A 491 42.20 -23.96 10.56
CA LEU A 491 42.00 -24.90 9.45
C LEU A 491 43.33 -25.42 8.89
N GLN A 492 44.36 -24.58 8.83
CA GLN A 492 45.72 -25.02 8.46
C GLN A 492 46.29 -25.98 9.51
N ASN A 493 46.12 -25.69 10.80
CA ASN A 493 46.58 -26.53 11.91
C ASN A 493 45.86 -27.88 11.94
N ARG A 494 44.54 -27.93 11.65
CA ARG A 494 43.79 -29.19 11.51
C ARG A 494 44.32 -30.02 10.35
N HIS A 495 44.47 -29.46 9.15
CA HIS A 495 45.05 -30.20 8.02
C HIS A 495 46.48 -30.71 8.29
N THR A 496 47.31 -30.00 9.06
CA THR A 496 48.62 -30.54 9.48
C THR A 496 48.52 -31.61 10.56
N ALA A 497 47.51 -31.58 11.43
CA ALA A 497 47.27 -32.65 12.40
C ALA A 497 46.73 -33.92 11.72
N ASP A 498 45.80 -33.76 10.77
CA ASP A 498 45.23 -34.85 9.99
C ASP A 498 46.33 -35.53 9.14
N THR A 499 47.13 -34.76 8.38
CA THR A 499 48.22 -35.32 7.54
C THR A 499 49.37 -35.96 8.34
N VAL A 500 49.46 -35.75 9.65
CA VAL A 500 50.39 -36.45 10.56
C VAL A 500 49.80 -37.76 11.12
N ASN A 501 48.48 -37.97 11.02
CA ASN A 501 47.76 -39.08 11.66
C ASN A 501 47.14 -40.07 10.64
N ASP A 502 46.79 -39.59 9.43
CA ASP A 502 45.99 -40.33 8.45
C ASP A 502 46.78 -41.34 7.58
N GLY A 503 48.05 -41.58 7.92
CA GLY A 503 48.88 -42.60 7.26
C GLY A 503 48.61 -44.05 7.72
N TYR A 504 47.98 -44.24 8.89
CA TYR A 504 48.00 -45.55 9.59
C TYR A 504 46.69 -46.00 10.25
N LYS A 505 45.55 -45.31 10.08
CA LYS A 505 44.29 -45.67 10.79
C LYS A 505 43.08 -46.03 9.93
N VAL A 506 42.95 -45.54 8.71
CA VAL A 506 41.75 -45.80 7.87
C VAL A 506 41.69 -47.25 7.34
N TRP A 507 42.81 -47.98 7.35
CA TRP A 507 42.91 -49.34 6.80
C TRP A 507 42.63 -50.50 7.78
N GLN A 508 42.22 -50.24 9.03
CA GLN A 508 41.98 -51.29 10.04
C GLN A 508 40.59 -51.25 10.72
N GLN A 509 39.62 -50.50 10.19
CA GLN A 509 38.24 -50.47 10.72
C GLN A 509 37.15 -50.69 9.65
N VAL A 510 37.45 -51.47 8.61
CA VAL A 510 36.43 -52.12 7.79
C VAL A 510 36.64 -53.62 7.85
N ASP A 511 35.68 -54.33 8.45
CA ASP A 511 35.54 -55.77 8.29
C ASP A 511 34.87 -56.05 6.94
N TRP A 512 35.64 -56.60 6.02
CA TRP A 512 35.18 -56.92 4.66
C TRP A 512 34.47 -58.28 4.57
N GLU A 513 34.61 -59.17 5.57
CA GLU A 513 33.88 -60.44 5.62
C GLU A 513 32.40 -60.21 5.91
N SER A 514 32.07 -59.24 6.78
CA SER A 514 30.69 -58.78 7.05
C SER A 514 29.94 -58.25 5.81
N PHE A 515 30.62 -57.94 4.70
CA PHE A 515 29.99 -57.53 3.43
C PHE A 515 29.87 -58.66 2.39
N GLY A 516 30.34 -59.88 2.70
CA GLY A 516 30.14 -61.07 1.84
C GLY A 516 30.93 -61.10 0.54
N ILE A 517 31.81 -60.11 0.27
CA ILE A 517 32.59 -60.00 -0.98
C ILE A 517 33.87 -60.88 -0.92
N GLY A 518 33.78 -62.05 -0.28
CA GLY A 518 34.94 -62.89 0.05
C GLY A 518 35.53 -63.70 -1.10
N ASN A 519 34.91 -63.74 -2.29
CA ASN A 519 35.37 -64.63 -3.37
C ASN A 519 34.94 -64.21 -4.81
N MET A 520 35.26 -62.99 -5.26
CA MET A 520 35.15 -62.60 -6.69
C MET A 520 36.32 -61.73 -7.21
N LEU A 521 37.57 -62.09 -6.89
CA LEU A 521 38.78 -61.45 -7.45
C LEU A 521 39.81 -62.47 -7.98
N SER A 522 39.36 -63.46 -8.76
CA SER A 522 40.23 -64.40 -9.48
C SER A 522 39.58 -65.04 -10.72
N ALA A 523 39.07 -64.21 -11.65
CA ALA A 523 38.80 -64.62 -13.04
C ALA A 523 38.65 -63.39 -13.97
N ALA A 524 38.95 -63.59 -15.26
CA ALA A 524 38.54 -62.76 -16.40
C ALA A 524 38.82 -61.24 -16.33
N ALA A 525 40.01 -60.87 -16.80
CA ALA A 525 40.12 -59.72 -17.71
C ALA A 525 39.59 -60.09 -19.12
N GLU A 526 39.60 -59.11 -20.03
CA GLU A 526 39.47 -59.21 -21.50
C GLU A 526 38.10 -58.98 -22.22
N HIS A 527 38.14 -57.97 -23.10
CA HIS A 527 37.56 -57.87 -24.46
C HIS A 527 36.04 -57.89 -24.80
N SER A 528 35.58 -56.70 -25.26
CA SER A 528 34.99 -56.43 -26.61
C SER A 528 33.46 -56.45 -26.90
N SER A 529 32.99 -55.28 -27.37
CA SER A 529 32.06 -55.01 -28.50
C SER A 529 30.61 -55.58 -28.59
N ALA A 530 29.66 -54.62 -28.64
CA ALA A 530 28.57 -54.45 -29.63
C ALA A 530 27.15 -55.09 -29.49
N GLN A 531 26.15 -54.25 -29.85
CA GLN A 531 24.80 -54.50 -30.43
C GLN A 531 23.68 -55.28 -29.68
N GLU A 532 22.74 -54.49 -29.11
CA GLU A 532 21.26 -54.49 -29.35
C GLU A 532 20.33 -55.74 -29.11
N PRO A 533 18.98 -55.55 -29.02
CA PRO A 533 18.05 -56.41 -28.23
C PRO A 533 17.16 -57.31 -29.15
N PRO A 534 15.89 -57.74 -28.87
CA PRO A 534 15.02 -57.67 -27.65
C PRO A 534 14.16 -58.92 -27.31
N LYS A 535 13.40 -58.90 -26.18
CA LYS A 535 11.91 -59.11 -26.06
C LYS A 535 11.42 -59.46 -24.64
N GLN A 536 10.11 -59.27 -24.43
CA GLN A 536 9.30 -59.65 -23.25
C GLN A 536 8.64 -61.03 -23.44
N ILE A 537 8.10 -61.66 -22.36
CA ILE A 537 6.67 -62.05 -22.21
C ILE A 537 6.43 -62.96 -20.96
N GLN A 538 5.51 -62.52 -20.07
CA GLN A 538 4.51 -63.22 -19.20
C GLN A 538 4.89 -64.57 -18.50
N HIS A 539 4.09 -65.36 -17.77
CA HIS A 539 2.73 -65.40 -17.15
C HIS A 539 2.95 -66.07 -15.72
N GLU A 540 2.05 -66.30 -14.75
CA GLU A 540 0.58 -66.26 -14.59
C GLU A 540 0.21 -65.86 -13.11
N VAL A 541 -0.85 -66.45 -12.51
CA VAL A 541 -1.44 -66.19 -11.17
C VAL A 541 -1.96 -67.53 -10.57
N LEU A 542 -2.09 -67.67 -9.24
CA LEU A 542 -3.00 -68.65 -8.61
C LEU A 542 -3.44 -68.27 -7.17
N LEU A 543 -4.46 -68.97 -6.63
CA LEU A 543 -5.35 -68.60 -5.50
C LEU A 543 -5.67 -69.84 -4.62
N ALA A 544 -6.35 -69.80 -3.44
CA ALA A 544 -6.98 -68.69 -2.70
C ALA A 544 -6.52 -68.68 -1.20
N GLU A 545 -7.27 -68.76 -0.08
CA GLU A 545 -8.70 -68.97 0.28
C GLU A 545 -9.17 -67.98 1.39
N GLN A 546 -9.87 -68.41 2.46
CA GLN A 546 -10.58 -67.57 3.45
C GLN A 546 -10.65 -68.20 4.87
N SER A 547 -10.95 -67.42 5.91
CA SER A 547 -11.62 -67.90 7.15
C SER A 547 -12.37 -66.76 7.88
N VAL A 548 -13.15 -67.07 8.93
CA VAL A 548 -14.37 -66.33 9.34
C VAL A 548 -14.34 -65.80 10.79
N SER A 549 -15.08 -64.72 11.04
CA SER A 549 -15.24 -64.02 12.34
C SER A 549 -16.51 -64.44 13.12
N PRO A 550 -16.53 -64.29 14.46
CA PRO A 550 -17.76 -64.00 15.20
C PRO A 550 -17.68 -62.73 16.07
N ALA A 551 -18.81 -62.05 16.27
CA ALA A 551 -18.90 -60.76 16.96
C ALA A 551 -19.55 -60.80 18.36
N LYS A 552 -19.41 -59.71 19.12
CA LYS A 552 -20.26 -59.29 20.26
C LYS A 552 -20.46 -57.76 20.21
N GLN A 553 -21.54 -57.26 20.80
CA GLN A 553 -22.01 -55.87 20.70
C GLN A 553 -22.38 -55.25 22.06
N ALA A 554 -22.66 -53.94 22.02
CA ALA A 554 -23.37 -53.10 22.99
C ALA A 554 -22.59 -52.62 24.23
N GLU A 555 -22.69 -51.36 24.70
CA GLU A 555 -23.15 -50.05 24.12
C GLU A 555 -22.89 -48.94 25.21
N PRO A 556 -23.15 -47.64 24.99
CA PRO A 556 -22.64 -46.71 23.97
C PRO A 556 -21.85 -45.52 24.58
N GLU A 557 -21.15 -44.74 23.74
CA GLU A 557 -20.66 -43.38 24.07
C GLU A 557 -21.02 -42.39 22.94
N PRO A 558 -21.01 -41.05 23.19
CA PRO A 558 -21.82 -40.11 22.41
C PRO A 558 -21.28 -39.80 21.01
N ARG A 559 -22.20 -39.45 20.09
CA ARG A 559 -21.88 -39.02 18.74
C ARG A 559 -21.12 -37.68 18.71
N LEU A 560 -20.02 -37.65 17.97
CA LEU A 560 -19.67 -36.51 17.14
C LEU A 560 -20.15 -36.82 15.72
N GLU A 561 -20.80 -35.86 15.06
CA GLU A 561 -21.32 -36.07 13.70
C GLU A 561 -20.27 -35.70 12.65
N GLU A 562 -20.12 -36.55 11.63
CA GLU A 562 -19.22 -36.31 10.50
C GLU A 562 -19.83 -35.29 9.54
N GLU A 563 -19.58 -33.99 9.76
CA GLU A 563 -19.82 -33.01 8.68
C GLU A 563 -18.82 -33.22 7.54
N GLN A 564 -19.36 -33.28 6.33
CA GLN A 564 -18.64 -33.77 5.15
C GLN A 564 -17.67 -32.73 4.59
N SER A 565 -16.54 -33.21 4.07
CA SER A 565 -15.50 -32.41 3.42
C SER A 565 -15.99 -31.77 2.11
N VAL A 566 -16.69 -30.64 2.22
CA VAL A 566 -17.06 -29.80 1.07
C VAL A 566 -15.85 -28.96 0.67
N PHE A 567 -15.19 -29.36 -0.42
CA PHE A 567 -14.11 -28.59 -1.04
C PHE A 567 -14.61 -27.22 -1.51
N SER A 568 -14.30 -26.15 -0.77
CA SER A 568 -14.53 -24.78 -1.22
C SER A 568 -13.54 -24.39 -2.35
N PRO A 569 -14.01 -23.91 -3.52
CA PRO A 569 -13.15 -23.72 -4.71
C PRO A 569 -12.35 -22.40 -4.70
N ILE A 570 -11.61 -22.11 -3.61
CA ILE A 570 -10.66 -20.98 -3.55
C ILE A 570 -9.24 -21.50 -3.84
N SER A 571 -8.89 -21.57 -5.12
CA SER A 571 -7.59 -22.09 -5.55
C SER A 571 -6.44 -21.10 -5.31
N ARG A 572 -5.72 -21.31 -4.20
CA ARG A 572 -4.36 -20.78 -3.90
C ARG A 572 -4.22 -19.26 -3.74
N VAL A 573 -4.67 -18.75 -2.60
CA VAL A 573 -3.98 -17.65 -1.90
C VAL A 573 -3.47 -18.19 -0.55
N PRO A 574 -2.18 -18.08 -0.21
CA PRO A 574 -1.67 -18.52 1.09
C PRO A 574 -2.28 -17.73 2.26
N HIS A 575 -2.58 -18.40 3.37
CA HIS A 575 -3.22 -17.79 4.55
C HIS A 575 -2.41 -16.65 5.22
N TRP A 576 -1.10 -16.55 4.96
CA TRP A 576 -0.29 -15.40 5.39
C TRP A 576 -0.44 -14.18 4.46
N PHE A 577 -0.82 -14.37 3.19
CA PHE A 577 -0.99 -13.31 2.22
C PHE A 577 -2.33 -12.59 2.41
N SER A 578 -3.41 -13.30 2.74
CA SER A 578 -4.72 -12.72 3.03
C SER A 578 -4.74 -11.77 4.23
N ARG A 579 -3.77 -11.90 5.17
CA ARG A 579 -3.56 -10.92 6.26
C ARG A 579 -3.01 -9.56 5.78
N HIS A 580 -2.58 -9.46 4.53
CA HIS A 580 -1.94 -8.29 3.94
C HIS A 580 -2.76 -7.68 2.78
N THR A 581 -3.99 -8.15 2.57
CA THR A 581 -4.92 -7.64 1.55
C THR A 581 -6.35 -7.64 2.10
N ASP A 582 -6.96 -6.47 2.22
CA ASP A 582 -8.39 -6.35 2.55
C ASP A 582 -9.29 -6.83 1.38
N ALA A 583 -10.55 -7.15 1.68
CA ALA A 583 -11.55 -7.49 0.68
C ALA A 583 -11.81 -6.32 -0.30
N SER A 584 -11.75 -5.07 0.18
CA SER A 584 -11.82 -3.89 -0.71
C SER A 584 -10.59 -3.75 -1.62
N GLU A 585 -9.39 -4.06 -1.10
CA GLU A 585 -8.15 -4.06 -1.88
C GLU A 585 -8.19 -5.16 -2.97
N LEU A 586 -8.70 -6.35 -2.66
CA LEU A 586 -8.92 -7.46 -3.61
C LEU A 586 -9.86 -7.07 -4.77
N MET A 587 -10.94 -6.34 -4.48
CA MET A 587 -11.82 -5.77 -5.51
C MET A 587 -11.07 -4.78 -6.42
N GLY A 588 -10.17 -3.97 -5.84
CA GLY A 588 -9.28 -3.06 -6.58
C GLY A 588 -8.29 -3.76 -7.53
N PHE A 589 -7.90 -5.01 -7.26
CA PHE A 589 -7.11 -5.82 -8.19
C PHE A 589 -7.97 -6.42 -9.32
N ALA A 590 -9.21 -6.80 -9.04
CA ALA A 590 -10.16 -7.27 -10.05
C ALA A 590 -10.55 -6.15 -11.04
N ALA A 591 -10.83 -4.94 -10.54
CA ALA A 591 -11.15 -3.76 -11.36
C ALA A 591 -10.01 -3.34 -12.32
N ARG A 592 -8.75 -3.69 -12.00
CA ARG A 592 -7.58 -3.49 -12.87
C ARG A 592 -7.29 -4.66 -13.83
N GLY A 593 -8.16 -5.68 -13.85
CA GLY A 593 -7.98 -6.90 -14.65
C GLY A 593 -6.84 -7.82 -14.19
N LEU A 594 -6.22 -7.56 -13.04
CA LEU A 594 -5.06 -8.31 -12.53
C LEU A 594 -5.48 -9.62 -11.83
N VAL A 595 -6.73 -9.72 -11.37
CA VAL A 595 -7.34 -10.95 -10.87
C VAL A 595 -8.64 -11.18 -11.63
N ARG A 596 -8.70 -12.23 -12.47
CA ARG A 596 -9.86 -12.53 -13.31
C ARG A 596 -10.66 -13.72 -12.74
N ASN A 597 -11.58 -13.45 -11.82
CA ASN A 597 -12.53 -14.44 -11.32
C ASN A 597 -13.90 -13.80 -11.01
N GLY A 598 -14.83 -13.88 -11.96
CA GLY A 598 -16.11 -13.15 -11.93
C GLY A 598 -17.20 -13.80 -11.06
N ARG A 599 -16.95 -14.05 -9.77
CA ARG A 599 -17.97 -14.56 -8.83
C ARG A 599 -17.97 -13.96 -7.41
N SER A 600 -16.88 -13.38 -6.91
CA SER A 600 -16.81 -12.84 -5.53
C SER A 600 -17.63 -11.57 -5.30
N MET A 601 -18.10 -10.90 -6.35
CA MET A 601 -18.66 -9.55 -6.28
C MET A 601 -20.06 -9.46 -5.64
N GLN A 602 -20.78 -10.57 -5.50
CA GLN A 602 -22.13 -10.60 -4.89
C GLN A 602 -22.15 -10.85 -3.38
N GLU A 603 -21.12 -11.50 -2.82
CA GLU A 603 -21.16 -11.97 -1.43
C GLU A 603 -20.73 -10.88 -0.43
N GLY A 604 -19.67 -10.13 -0.76
CA GLY A 604 -19.23 -8.98 0.07
C GLY A 604 -20.29 -7.87 0.20
N TYR A 605 -21.21 -7.75 -0.78
CA TYR A 605 -22.30 -6.78 -0.75
C TYR A 605 -23.35 -7.04 0.35
N ARG A 606 -23.49 -8.29 0.82
CA ARG A 606 -24.46 -8.64 1.87
C ARG A 606 -23.97 -8.29 3.28
N GLN A 607 -22.65 -8.25 3.51
CA GLN A 607 -22.09 -8.09 4.85
C GLN A 607 -22.04 -6.62 5.33
N PHE A 608 -22.33 -5.66 4.45
CA PHE A 608 -22.39 -4.22 4.74
C PHE A 608 -23.81 -3.67 4.96
N GLN A 609 -24.83 -4.53 5.06
CA GLN A 609 -26.24 -4.10 5.19
C GLN A 609 -26.83 -4.17 6.62
N GLU A 610 -26.05 -4.54 7.64
CA GLU A 610 -26.53 -4.47 9.04
C GLU A 610 -26.44 -3.03 9.59
N PRO A 611 -27.54 -2.44 10.10
CA PRO A 611 -27.51 -1.11 10.70
C PRO A 611 -26.69 -1.07 12.00
N SER A 612 -25.69 -0.20 12.06
CA SER A 612 -24.97 0.08 13.31
C SER A 612 -25.81 0.90 14.29
N ALA A 613 -25.47 0.85 15.58
CA ALA A 613 -26.35 1.21 16.69
C ALA A 613 -26.57 2.73 16.93
N PHE A 614 -26.84 3.52 15.88
CA PHE A 614 -27.06 4.97 15.99
C PHE A 614 -28.55 5.38 16.04
N ASN A 615 -29.48 4.50 15.65
CA ASN A 615 -30.93 4.79 15.60
C ASN A 615 -31.50 5.28 16.95
N ALA A 616 -31.00 4.74 18.06
CA ALA A 616 -31.50 5.03 19.41
C ALA A 616 -31.26 6.47 19.91
N TRP A 617 -30.44 7.28 19.22
CA TRP A 617 -30.14 8.66 19.66
C TRP A 617 -31.06 9.71 19.04
N TRP A 618 -31.58 9.48 17.82
CA TRP A 618 -32.41 10.45 17.10
C TRP A 618 -33.87 10.47 17.60
N GLU A 619 -34.44 9.30 17.88
CA GLU A 619 -35.81 9.17 18.41
C GLU A 619 -35.99 9.82 19.80
N ALA A 620 -34.88 9.99 20.55
CA ALA A 620 -34.89 10.59 21.88
C ALA A 620 -35.08 12.12 21.90
N GLN A 621 -34.94 12.82 20.76
CA GLN A 621 -34.99 14.30 20.73
C GLN A 621 -36.32 14.90 20.23
N THR A 622 -37.20 14.12 19.61
CA THR A 622 -38.50 14.64 19.10
C THR A 622 -39.62 14.63 20.14
N SER A 623 -39.44 13.98 21.29
CA SER A 623 -40.48 13.78 22.31
C SER A 623 -40.28 14.65 23.57
N SER A 624 -40.20 15.98 23.41
CA SER A 624 -40.17 16.91 24.56
C SER A 624 -40.70 18.33 24.26
N ALA A 625 -42.01 18.45 23.97
CA ALA A 625 -42.70 19.74 23.88
C ALA A 625 -44.20 19.65 24.27
N MET A 626 -44.47 19.79 25.58
CA MET A 626 -45.72 20.26 26.23
C MET A 626 -47.12 19.94 25.62
N MET A 627 -48.01 19.42 26.48
CA MET A 627 -49.10 20.23 27.07
C MET A 627 -49.71 19.56 28.32
N PRO A 628 -50.12 20.32 29.36
CA PRO A 628 -50.84 19.79 30.53
C PRO A 628 -52.31 20.26 30.62
N ARG A 629 -53.11 19.55 31.45
CA ARG A 629 -54.48 19.91 31.94
C ARG A 629 -55.62 19.77 30.90
N TRP A 630 -56.87 19.45 31.26
CA TRP A 630 -57.51 19.27 32.59
C TRP A 630 -58.53 18.10 32.62
N SER A 631 -59.05 17.80 33.81
CA SER A 631 -59.98 16.68 34.11
C SER A 631 -61.44 17.12 34.30
N THR A 632 -62.39 16.25 33.95
CA THR A 632 -63.78 16.27 34.48
C THR A 632 -64.34 14.85 34.54
N ALA A 633 -65.15 14.57 35.58
CA ALA A 633 -65.66 13.27 36.02
C ALA A 633 -64.60 12.34 36.62
#